data_AF-A0A9D4QF27-F1
#
_entry.id   AF-A0A9D4QF27-F1
#
_cell.length_a   1.000
_cell.length_b   1.000
_cell.length_c   1.000
_cell.angle_alpha   90.00
_cell.angle_beta   90.00
_cell.angle_gamma   90.00
#
_symmetry.space_group_name_H-M   'P 1'
#
loop_
_entity.id
_entity.type
_entity.pdbx_description
1 polymer ?
#
loop_
_entity_poly.entity_id
_entity_poly.type
_entity_poly.pdbx_seq_one_letter_code
_entity_poly.pdbx_strand_id
1 'polypeptide(L)'
;MLLKTFVLTAYKAFQDGCLFYYFLQALQDELPWAKCYTWWGASPLNCVERDIGLTRQCQDERMKLYDASVKQPYAPTSNDTLLTVCGHHVTVPTKVYLTQISDQCRETRRHSEYSFLLFGALKLTSGIEELGGIRWELLVCYIFAWFVIFVCSANGVATVGKLALFVAVTVCVLFLPHARTSIVELIYPRWKALLDVEVNVMRFPSV
;
A
#
# COMPACT_ATOMS: atom_id res chain seq x y z
N MET A 1 2.12 -25.05 -21.37
CA MET A 1 1.71 -23.66 -21.70
C MET A 1 0.29 -23.37 -21.24
N LEU A 2 -0.70 -24.22 -21.54
CA LEU A 2 -2.11 -24.02 -21.17
C LEU A 2 -2.39 -23.87 -19.66
N LEU A 3 -1.74 -24.69 -18.81
CA LEU A 3 -1.92 -24.57 -17.35
C LEU A 3 -1.41 -23.22 -16.82
N LYS A 4 -0.24 -22.76 -17.31
CA LYS A 4 0.32 -21.46 -16.91
C LYS A 4 -0.59 -20.31 -17.32
N THR A 5 -1.09 -20.34 -18.56
CA THR A 5 -2.02 -19.31 -19.04
C THR A 5 -3.33 -19.32 -18.27
N PHE A 6 -3.87 -20.50 -17.94
CA PHE A 6 -5.08 -20.62 -17.13
C PHE A 6 -4.91 -20.01 -15.74
N VAL A 7 -3.81 -20.35 -15.04
CA VAL A 7 -3.51 -19.82 -13.70
C VAL A 7 -3.36 -18.29 -13.74
N LEU A 8 -2.65 -17.76 -14.74
CA LEU A 8 -2.47 -16.32 -14.90
C LEU A 8 -3.81 -15.60 -15.17
N THR A 9 -4.66 -16.15 -16.03
CA THR A 9 -5.99 -15.58 -16.31
C THR A 9 -6.88 -15.61 -15.08
N ALA A 10 -6.91 -16.71 -14.33
CA ALA A 10 -7.68 -16.81 -13.10
C ALA A 10 -7.24 -15.78 -12.05
N TYR A 11 -5.93 -15.61 -11.86
CA TYR A 11 -5.39 -14.62 -10.95
C TYR A 11 -5.74 -13.18 -11.38
N LYS A 12 -5.61 -12.86 -12.67
CA LYS A 12 -5.98 -11.53 -13.19
C LYS A 12 -7.48 -11.26 -13.06
N ALA A 13 -8.33 -12.23 -13.38
CA ALA A 13 -9.78 -12.09 -13.20
C ALA A 13 -10.15 -11.87 -11.72
N PHE A 14 -9.45 -12.52 -10.78
CA PHE A 14 -9.62 -12.26 -9.36
C PHE A 14 -9.23 -10.82 -8.97
N GLN A 15 -8.09 -10.34 -9.45
CA GLN A 15 -7.66 -8.96 -9.22
C GLN A 15 -8.66 -7.94 -9.80
N ASP A 16 -9.18 -8.18 -11.00
CA ASP A 16 -10.18 -7.33 -11.65
C ASP A 16 -11.51 -7.36 -10.88
N GLY A 17 -11.90 -8.52 -10.36
CA GLY A 17 -13.07 -8.66 -9.48
C GLY A 17 -12.93 -7.87 -8.18
N CYS A 18 -11.75 -7.91 -7.55
CA CYS A 18 -11.44 -7.06 -6.40
C CYS A 18 -11.50 -5.57 -6.77
N LEU A 19 -10.92 -5.17 -7.91
CA LEU A 19 -10.97 -3.79 -8.38
C LEU A 19 -12.41 -3.31 -8.60
N PHE A 20 -13.26 -4.15 -9.20
CA PHE A 20 -14.67 -3.84 -9.41
C PHE A 20 -15.42 -3.66 -8.08
N TYR A 21 -15.15 -4.51 -7.08
CA TYR A 21 -15.70 -4.35 -5.74
C TYR A 21 -15.32 -3.01 -5.10
N TYR A 22 -14.04 -2.62 -5.18
CA TYR A 22 -13.58 -1.30 -4.71
C TYR A 22 -14.25 -0.15 -5.47
N PHE A 23 -14.43 -0.29 -6.79
CA PHE A 23 -15.14 0.69 -7.60
C PHE A 23 -16.58 0.89 -7.12
N LEU A 24 -17.31 -0.19 -6.82
CA LEU A 24 -18.67 -0.09 -6.28
C LEU A 24 -18.71 0.61 -4.91
N GLN A 25 -17.70 0.40 -4.07
CA GLN A 25 -17.60 1.09 -2.78
C GLN A 25 -17.19 2.56 -2.90
N ALA A 26 -16.46 2.93 -3.96
CA ALA A 26 -16.10 4.31 -4.21
C ALA A 26 -17.30 5.19 -4.62
N LEU A 27 -18.45 4.58 -4.93
CA LEU A 27 -19.71 5.30 -5.21
C LEU A 27 -20.44 5.74 -3.94
N GLN A 28 -19.96 5.35 -2.75
CA GLN A 28 -20.54 5.77 -1.48
C GLN A 28 -20.13 7.22 -1.16
N ASP A 29 -21.02 7.97 -0.50
CA ASP A 29 -20.77 9.36 -0.09
C ASP A 29 -19.54 9.51 0.82
N GLU A 30 -19.33 8.53 1.71
CA GLU A 30 -18.11 8.39 2.51
C GLU A 30 -17.43 7.06 2.18
N LEU A 31 -16.13 7.13 1.86
CA LEU A 31 -15.35 5.93 1.55
C LEU A 31 -15.16 5.09 2.82
N PRO A 32 -15.42 3.77 2.78
CA PRO A 32 -15.40 2.93 3.98
C PRO A 32 -14.00 2.74 4.60
N TRP A 33 -12.95 3.03 3.83
CA TRP A 33 -11.56 3.02 4.28
C TRP A 33 -11.01 4.41 4.64
N ALA A 34 -11.82 5.46 4.60
CA ALA A 34 -11.42 6.79 5.04
C ALA A 34 -11.27 6.87 6.57
N LYS A 35 -12.06 6.07 7.30
CA LYS A 35 -12.11 6.02 8.76
C LYS A 35 -12.01 4.58 9.27
N CYS A 36 -11.69 4.43 10.55
CA CYS A 36 -11.58 3.13 11.19
C CYS A 36 -12.94 2.69 11.75
N TYR A 37 -13.67 1.86 11.01
CA TYR A 37 -14.97 1.36 11.45
C TYR A 37 -14.94 -0.07 11.99
N THR A 38 -15.64 -0.30 13.09
CA THR A 38 -15.73 -1.62 13.73
C THR A 38 -16.55 -2.63 12.92
N TRP A 39 -17.47 -2.19 12.04
CA TRP A 39 -18.36 -3.09 11.28
C TRP A 39 -17.64 -3.98 10.27
N TRP A 40 -16.52 -3.51 9.70
CA TRP A 40 -15.66 -4.33 8.83
C TRP A 40 -14.52 -5.02 9.59
N GLY A 41 -14.48 -4.90 10.92
CA GLY A 41 -13.47 -5.53 11.77
C GLY A 41 -12.24 -4.66 12.06
N ALA A 42 -12.33 -3.33 11.97
CA ALA A 42 -11.24 -2.46 12.39
C ALA A 42 -11.09 -2.48 13.92
N SER A 43 -9.90 -2.84 14.41
CA SER A 43 -9.56 -2.68 15.83
C SER A 43 -9.12 -1.23 16.10
N PRO A 44 -9.75 -0.51 17.05
CA PRO A 44 -9.40 0.88 17.35
C PRO A 44 -7.98 1.05 17.93
N LEU A 45 -7.35 -0.03 18.41
CA LEU A 45 -5.95 0.00 18.84
C LEU A 45 -4.94 -0.06 17.68
N ASN A 46 -5.29 -0.73 16.57
CA ASN A 46 -4.34 -1.06 15.49
C ASN A 46 -4.60 -0.31 14.19
N CYS A 47 -5.73 0.38 14.08
CA CYS A 47 -6.14 1.15 12.91
C CYS A 47 -5.92 2.64 13.16
N VAL A 48 -5.32 3.33 12.20
CA VAL A 48 -5.07 4.77 12.24
C VAL A 48 -5.68 5.45 11.02
N GLU A 49 -6.42 6.52 11.29
CA GLU A 49 -6.96 7.41 10.28
C GLU A 49 -5.88 8.38 9.80
N ARG A 50 -6.00 8.85 8.56
CA ARG A 50 -5.03 9.79 7.99
C ARG A 50 -5.22 11.17 8.61
N ASP A 51 -4.35 11.51 9.55
CA ASP A 51 -4.30 12.83 10.16
C ASP A 51 -3.00 13.57 9.77
N ILE A 52 -3.16 14.68 9.05
CA ILE A 52 -2.06 15.54 8.60
C ILE A 52 -1.37 16.21 9.80
N GLY A 53 -2.14 16.60 10.82
CA GLY A 53 -1.62 17.20 12.05
C GLY A 53 -0.75 16.20 12.81
N LEU A 54 -1.24 14.98 13.01
CA LEU A 54 -0.49 13.91 13.67
C LEU A 54 0.77 13.53 12.89
N THR A 55 0.69 13.43 11.55
CA THR A 55 1.85 13.10 10.72
C THR A 55 2.96 14.15 10.85
N ARG A 56 2.60 15.44 10.83
CA ARG A 56 3.54 16.54 11.05
C ARG A 56 4.12 16.51 12.45
N GLN A 57 3.28 16.28 13.46
CA GLN A 57 3.74 16.15 14.85
C GLN A 57 4.78 15.03 14.99
N CYS A 58 4.50 13.84 14.44
CA CYS A 58 5.45 12.73 14.50
C CYS A 58 6.76 13.01 13.77
N GLN A 59 6.70 13.72 12.64
CA GLN A 59 7.90 14.16 11.94
C GLN A 59 8.70 15.17 12.78
N ASP A 60 8.04 16.14 13.39
CA ASP A 60 8.66 17.16 14.23
C ASP A 60 9.29 16.58 15.50
N GLU A 61 8.60 15.66 16.19
CA GLU A 61 9.13 14.95 17.37
C GLU A 61 10.41 14.19 17.02
N ARG A 62 10.38 13.42 15.91
CA ARG A 62 11.54 12.67 15.46
C ARG A 62 12.68 13.58 15.00
N MET A 63 12.38 14.69 14.35
CA MET A 63 13.39 15.66 13.90
C MET A 63 14.05 16.37 15.07
N LYS A 64 13.28 16.77 16.09
CA LYS A 64 13.82 17.36 17.33
C LYS A 64 14.76 16.40 18.05
N LEU A 65 14.38 15.13 18.17
CA LEU A 65 15.22 14.12 18.79
C LEU A 65 16.51 13.87 17.98
N TYR A 66 16.39 13.83 16.65
CA TYR A 66 17.53 13.72 15.75
C TYR A 66 18.50 14.88 15.94
N ASP A 67 18.03 16.13 15.88
CA ASP A 67 18.90 17.31 16.03
C ASP A 67 19.60 17.36 17.40
N ALA A 68 18.91 16.94 18.47
CA ALA A 68 19.50 16.82 19.80
C ALA A 68 20.60 15.74 19.84
N SER A 69 20.33 14.58 19.23
CA SER A 69 21.27 13.44 19.20
C SER A 69 22.52 13.70 18.36
N VAL A 70 22.41 14.54 17.31
CA VAL A 70 23.55 14.93 16.47
C VAL A 70 24.42 15.97 17.18
N LYS A 71 23.81 16.94 17.88
CA LYS A 71 24.56 17.95 18.65
C LYS A 71 25.30 17.35 19.83
N GLN A 72 24.68 16.38 20.51
CA GLN A 72 25.27 15.70 21.65
C GLN A 72 25.01 14.19 21.57
N PRO A 73 25.99 13.41 21.09
CA PRO A 73 25.86 11.96 21.03
C PRO A 73 25.69 11.34 22.41
N TYR A 74 24.71 10.46 22.55
CA TYR A 74 24.51 9.70 23.78
C TYR A 74 25.57 8.60 23.90
N ALA A 75 25.96 8.26 25.13
CA ALA A 75 26.85 7.13 25.37
C ALA A 75 26.17 5.82 24.91
N PRO A 76 26.92 4.89 24.29
CA PRO A 76 26.36 3.64 23.78
C PRO A 76 25.83 2.79 24.93
N THR A 77 24.59 2.33 24.80
CA THR A 77 23.92 1.45 25.76
C THR A 77 23.68 0.07 25.16
N SER A 78 23.35 -0.92 25.98
CA SER A 78 23.07 -2.28 25.49
C SER A 78 21.81 -2.39 24.61
N ASN A 79 20.87 -1.44 24.72
CA ASN A 79 19.58 -1.44 24.01
C ASN A 79 19.36 -0.10 23.28
N ASP A 80 20.02 0.06 22.14
CA ASP A 80 19.90 1.27 21.32
C ASP A 80 18.86 1.07 20.20
N THR A 81 18.09 2.13 19.96
CA THR A 81 17.13 2.21 18.84
C THR A 81 17.73 3.00 17.70
N LEU A 82 17.55 2.51 16.47
CA LEU A 82 17.97 3.22 15.26
C LEU A 82 16.91 4.24 14.85
N LEU A 83 17.20 5.53 15.03
CA LEU A 83 16.32 6.61 14.60
C LEU A 83 16.69 7.04 13.16
N THR A 84 15.79 6.78 12.20
CA THR A 84 16.01 7.16 10.79
C THR A 84 15.18 8.37 10.35
N VAL A 85 15.81 9.53 10.15
CA VAL A 85 15.14 10.77 9.69
C VAL A 85 15.69 11.16 8.33
N CYS A 86 14.81 11.31 7.33
CA CYS A 86 15.18 11.75 5.97
C CYS A 86 16.38 11.00 5.35
N GLY A 87 16.48 9.69 5.61
CA GLY A 87 17.57 8.84 5.09
C GLY A 87 18.87 8.88 5.91
N HIS A 88 18.93 9.64 7.00
CA HIS A 88 20.04 9.64 7.95
C HIS A 88 19.67 8.82 9.18
N HIS A 89 20.66 8.15 9.75
CA HIS A 89 20.46 7.26 10.89
C HIS A 89 21.34 7.70 12.06
N VAL A 90 20.75 7.77 13.25
CA VAL A 90 21.46 7.99 14.52
C VAL A 90 20.96 6.98 15.53
N THR A 91 21.88 6.43 16.32
CA THR A 91 21.56 5.52 17.42
C THR A 91 21.20 6.35 18.65
N VAL A 92 19.99 6.12 19.17
CA VAL A 92 19.49 6.78 20.37
C VAL A 92 19.13 5.68 21.39
N PRO A 93 19.47 5.83 22.68
CA PRO A 93 19.09 4.86 23.69
C PRO A 93 17.57 4.66 23.70
N THR A 94 17.09 3.42 23.74
CA THR A 94 15.65 3.10 23.69
C THR A 94 14.87 3.90 24.74
N LYS A 95 15.41 4.07 25.95
CA LYS A 95 14.75 4.84 27.02
C LYS A 95 14.48 6.30 26.63
N VAL A 96 15.40 6.94 25.91
CA VAL A 96 15.23 8.32 25.43
C VAL A 96 14.20 8.37 24.31
N TYR A 97 14.26 7.41 23.39
CA TYR A 97 13.25 7.27 22.34
C TYR A 97 11.83 7.11 22.93
N LEU A 98 11.67 6.29 23.97
CA LEU A 98 10.38 6.05 24.61
C LEU A 98 9.87 7.22 25.48
N THR A 99 10.72 8.20 25.80
CA THR A 99 10.31 9.36 26.60
C THR A 99 10.08 10.60 25.76
N GLN A 100 10.77 10.74 24.64
CA GLN A 100 10.72 11.91 23.77
C GLN A 100 9.71 11.79 22.62
N ILE A 101 9.34 10.56 22.25
CA ILE A 101 8.38 10.30 21.17
C ILE A 101 7.07 9.83 21.78
N SER A 102 5.98 10.48 21.37
CA SER A 102 4.63 10.12 21.79
C SER A 102 4.27 8.69 21.40
N ASP A 103 3.42 8.04 22.19
CA ASP A 103 3.04 6.65 21.93
C ASP A 103 2.34 6.50 20.57
N GLN A 104 1.59 7.51 20.14
CA GLN A 104 0.95 7.58 18.82
C GLN A 104 1.96 7.52 17.66
N CYS A 105 3.15 8.09 17.84
CA CYS A 105 4.22 8.11 16.84
C CYS A 105 5.18 6.92 16.95
N ARG A 106 5.13 6.18 18.06
CA ARG A 106 5.92 4.97 18.29
C ARG A 106 5.28 3.73 17.70
N GLU A 107 3.97 3.67 17.71
CA GLU A 107 3.23 2.43 17.52
C GLU A 107 3.17 2.01 16.05
N THR A 108 3.33 0.71 15.81
CA THR A 108 3.25 0.06 14.48
C THR A 108 1.80 -0.09 14.02
N ARG A 109 1.02 1.00 14.11
CA ARG A 109 -0.37 0.99 13.66
C ARG A 109 -0.44 0.99 12.15
N ARG A 110 -1.49 0.38 11.60
CA ARG A 110 -1.74 0.32 10.16
C ARG A 110 -2.70 1.42 9.76
N HIS A 111 -2.47 2.01 8.59
CA HIS A 111 -3.43 2.95 8.00
C HIS A 111 -4.79 2.28 7.74
N SER A 112 -5.85 3.06 7.79
CA SER A 112 -7.23 2.60 7.57
C SER A 112 -7.41 1.95 6.21
N GLU A 113 -6.78 2.46 5.15
CA GLU A 113 -6.80 1.87 3.80
C GLU A 113 -6.27 0.43 3.77
N TYR A 114 -5.13 0.19 4.41
CA TYR A 114 -4.50 -1.12 4.40
C TYR A 114 -5.27 -2.07 5.31
N SER A 115 -5.72 -1.58 6.47
CA SER A 115 -6.54 -2.37 7.40
C SER A 115 -7.86 -2.79 6.77
N PHE A 116 -8.49 -1.91 5.99
CA PHE A 116 -9.70 -2.22 5.24
C PHE A 116 -9.46 -3.29 4.18
N LEU A 117 -8.36 -3.21 3.43
CA LEU A 117 -8.01 -4.26 2.46
C LEU A 117 -7.89 -5.63 3.13
N LEU A 118 -7.20 -5.70 4.27
CA LEU A 118 -6.93 -6.96 4.95
C LEU A 118 -8.18 -7.55 5.62
N PHE A 119 -8.90 -6.77 6.41
CA PHE A 119 -10.01 -7.27 7.25
C PHE A 119 -11.38 -7.02 6.63
N GLY A 120 -11.55 -5.91 5.91
CA GLY A 120 -12.81 -5.55 5.27
C GLY A 120 -13.02 -6.27 3.94
N ALA A 121 -12.10 -6.13 2.99
CA ALA A 121 -12.21 -6.74 1.66
C ALA A 121 -11.82 -8.23 1.68
N LEU A 122 -10.59 -8.55 2.07
CA LEU A 122 -10.04 -9.92 1.98
C LEU A 122 -10.45 -10.83 3.15
N LYS A 123 -10.77 -10.28 4.33
CA LYS A 123 -10.97 -11.03 5.58
C LYS A 123 -9.85 -12.05 5.85
N LEU A 124 -8.63 -11.53 5.97
CA LEU A 124 -7.48 -12.34 6.32
C LEU A 124 -7.65 -13.03 7.67
N THR A 125 -7.28 -14.31 7.66
CA THR A 125 -7.24 -15.24 8.78
C THR A 125 -5.81 -15.34 9.35
N SER A 126 -5.67 -15.97 10.52
CA SER A 126 -4.41 -16.07 11.28
C SER A 126 -3.33 -16.92 10.59
N GLY A 127 -3.69 -17.74 9.59
CA GLY A 127 -2.74 -18.58 8.86
C GLY A 127 -3.32 -19.24 7.61
N ILE A 128 -2.45 -19.81 6.76
CA ILE A 128 -2.85 -20.47 5.50
C ILE A 128 -3.63 -21.78 5.77
N GLU A 129 -3.45 -22.38 6.95
CA GLU A 129 -4.11 -23.63 7.36
C GLU A 129 -5.61 -23.42 7.68
N GLU A 130 -5.98 -22.21 8.10
CA GLU A 130 -7.37 -21.84 8.36
C GLU A 130 -7.92 -21.03 7.19
N LEU A 131 -8.13 -21.69 6.05
CA LEU A 131 -8.87 -21.07 4.94
C LEU A 131 -10.27 -20.72 5.45
N GLY A 132 -10.46 -19.45 5.82
CA GLY A 132 -11.72 -18.94 6.36
C GLY A 132 -12.89 -19.05 5.37
N GLY A 133 -14.00 -18.40 5.69
CA GLY A 133 -15.19 -18.42 4.83
C GLY A 133 -15.01 -17.70 3.49
N ILE A 134 -15.71 -18.19 2.44
CA ILE A 134 -15.82 -17.49 1.15
C ILE A 134 -16.67 -16.23 1.31
N ARG A 135 -16.18 -15.11 0.77
CA ARG A 135 -16.92 -13.86 0.68
C ARG A 135 -17.84 -13.86 -0.54
N TRP A 136 -19.14 -13.95 -0.30
CA TRP A 136 -20.15 -13.96 -1.36
C TRP A 136 -20.12 -12.71 -2.25
N GLU A 137 -19.85 -11.53 -1.67
CA GLU A 137 -19.74 -10.27 -2.40
C GLU A 137 -18.61 -10.33 -3.46
N LEU A 138 -17.44 -10.84 -3.07
CA LEU A 138 -16.31 -11.02 -3.98
C LEU A 138 -16.56 -12.15 -4.98
N LEU A 139 -17.21 -13.24 -4.57
CA LEU A 139 -17.56 -14.35 -5.45
C LEU A 139 -18.50 -13.88 -6.57
N VAL A 140 -19.50 -13.07 -6.26
CA VAL A 140 -20.41 -12.48 -7.25
C VAL A 140 -19.65 -11.52 -8.18
N CYS A 141 -18.79 -10.66 -7.64
CA CYS A 141 -17.94 -9.78 -8.45
C CYS A 141 -17.01 -10.57 -9.39
N TYR A 142 -16.46 -11.70 -8.93
CA TYR A 142 -15.61 -12.58 -9.73
C TYR A 142 -16.37 -13.24 -10.87
N ILE A 143 -17.58 -13.75 -10.62
CA ILE A 143 -18.45 -14.31 -11.68
C ILE A 143 -18.81 -13.22 -12.70
N PHE A 144 -19.13 -12.01 -12.23
CA PHE A 144 -19.43 -10.89 -13.10
C PHE A 144 -18.24 -10.47 -13.97
N ALA A 145 -17.02 -10.43 -13.41
CA ALA A 145 -15.80 -10.15 -14.18
C ALA A 145 -15.59 -11.18 -15.30
N TRP A 146 -15.77 -12.48 -14.99
CA TRP A 146 -15.71 -13.54 -16.01
C TRP A 146 -16.77 -13.40 -17.10
N PHE A 147 -17.99 -13.01 -16.72
CA PHE A 147 -19.06 -12.74 -17.67
C PHE A 147 -18.70 -11.58 -18.63
N VAL A 148 -18.16 -10.48 -18.10
CA VAL A 148 -17.70 -9.35 -18.92
C VAL A 148 -16.58 -9.77 -19.87
N ILE A 149 -15.59 -10.52 -19.39
CA ILE A 149 -14.49 -11.05 -20.23
C ILE A 149 -15.03 -11.91 -21.37
N PHE A 150 -16.00 -12.79 -21.09
CA PHE A 150 -16.63 -13.65 -22.09
C PHE A 150 -17.35 -12.82 -23.16
N VAL A 151 -18.13 -11.82 -22.76
CA VAL A 151 -18.83 -10.91 -23.69
C VAL A 151 -17.86 -10.06 -24.51
N CYS A 152 -16.78 -9.54 -23.91
CA CYS A 152 -15.75 -8.79 -24.62
C CYS A 152 -14.99 -9.66 -25.62
N SER A 153 -14.74 -10.92 -25.28
CA SER A 153 -14.10 -11.89 -26.18
C SER A 153 -15.01 -12.24 -27.37
N ALA A 154 -16.32 -12.39 -27.13
CA ALA A 154 -17.30 -12.70 -28.17
C ALA A 154 -17.42 -11.61 -29.25
N ASN A 155 -17.21 -10.33 -28.89
CA ASN A 155 -17.31 -9.19 -29.81
C ASN A 155 -16.02 -8.93 -30.62
N GLY A 156 -14.98 -9.76 -30.45
CA GLY A 156 -13.74 -9.70 -31.21
C GLY A 156 -12.74 -8.61 -30.80
N VAL A 157 -11.47 -8.82 -31.12
CA VAL A 157 -10.31 -8.00 -30.68
C VAL A 157 -10.32 -6.55 -31.19
N ALA A 158 -11.06 -6.25 -32.25
CA ALA A 158 -11.12 -4.91 -32.84
C ALA A 158 -11.82 -3.87 -31.94
N THR A 159 -12.81 -4.31 -31.14
CA THR A 159 -13.52 -3.43 -30.21
C THR A 159 -12.67 -3.11 -28.98
N VAL A 160 -11.90 -4.09 -28.50
CA VAL A 160 -10.99 -3.97 -27.35
C VAL A 160 -9.90 -2.93 -27.60
N GLY A 161 -9.33 -2.87 -28.81
CA GLY A 161 -8.31 -1.88 -29.16
C GLY A 161 -8.81 -0.43 -29.08
N LYS A 162 -10.06 -0.17 -29.48
CA LYS A 162 -10.66 1.17 -29.40
C LYS A 162 -10.94 1.60 -27.96
N LEU A 163 -11.47 0.67 -27.15
CA LEU A 163 -11.72 0.91 -25.73
C LEU A 163 -10.42 1.17 -24.96
N ALA A 164 -9.36 0.41 -25.26
CA ALA A 164 -8.06 0.59 -24.62
C ALA A 164 -7.49 2.00 -24.85
N LEU A 165 -7.60 2.52 -26.07
CA LEU A 165 -7.18 3.90 -26.37
C LEU A 165 -7.98 4.94 -25.58
N PHE A 166 -9.30 4.76 -25.47
CA PHE A 166 -10.15 5.66 -24.70
C PHE A 166 -9.80 5.66 -23.20
N VAL A 167 -9.59 4.49 -22.60
CA VAL A 167 -9.20 4.36 -21.20
C VAL A 167 -7.82 4.98 -20.97
N ALA A 168 -6.84 4.71 -21.84
CA ALA A 168 -5.50 5.27 -21.73
C ALA A 168 -5.52 6.81 -21.78
N VAL A 169 -6.26 7.39 -22.72
CA VAL A 169 -6.40 8.86 -22.82
C VAL A 169 -7.07 9.43 -21.58
N THR A 170 -8.15 8.79 -21.09
CA THR A 170 -8.88 9.24 -19.89
C THR A 170 -7.98 9.24 -18.66
N VAL A 171 -7.21 8.17 -18.45
CA VAL A 171 -6.25 8.08 -17.33
C VAL A 171 -5.17 9.14 -17.45
N CYS A 172 -4.59 9.34 -18.64
CA CYS A 172 -3.58 10.37 -18.84
C CYS A 172 -4.12 11.78 -18.53
N VAL A 173 -5.30 12.13 -19.02
CA VAL A 173 -5.86 13.47 -18.83
C VAL A 173 -6.22 13.73 -17.36
N LEU A 174 -6.78 12.75 -16.65
CA LEU A 174 -7.21 12.92 -15.26
C LEU A 174 -6.02 12.92 -14.28
N PHE A 175 -5.06 12.01 -14.43
CA PHE A 175 -4.03 11.78 -13.41
C PHE A 175 -2.74 12.59 -13.62
N LEU A 176 -2.36 12.90 -14.86
CA LEU A 176 -1.11 13.64 -15.14
C LEU A 176 -1.01 15.03 -14.48
N PRO A 177 -2.05 15.88 -14.44
CA PRO A 177 -1.90 17.21 -13.85
C PRO A 177 -1.68 17.15 -12.33
N HIS A 178 -2.29 16.17 -11.65
CA HIS A 178 -2.17 15.97 -10.20
C HIS A 178 -0.86 15.26 -9.79
N ALA A 179 -0.26 14.47 -10.67
CA ALA A 179 0.86 13.59 -10.31
C ALA A 179 2.27 14.16 -10.62
N ARG A 180 2.39 15.41 -11.09
CA ARG A 180 3.67 15.93 -11.62
C ARG A 180 4.83 15.87 -10.62
N THR A 181 4.59 16.23 -9.36
CA THR A 181 5.63 16.21 -8.31
C THR A 181 6.13 14.80 -8.03
N SER A 182 5.22 13.84 -7.92
CA SER A 182 5.56 12.42 -7.71
C SER A 182 6.30 11.80 -8.90
N ILE A 183 5.94 12.18 -10.13
CA ILE A 183 6.63 11.70 -11.35
C ILE A 183 8.09 12.18 -11.37
N VAL A 184 8.34 13.43 -10.99
CA VAL A 184 9.71 13.95 -10.91
C VAL A 184 10.52 13.20 -9.87
N GLU A 185 9.94 12.90 -8.70
CA GLU A 185 10.61 12.12 -7.65
C GLU A 185 10.88 10.66 -8.08
N LEU A 186 9.96 10.05 -8.84
CA LEU A 186 10.13 8.70 -9.38
C LEU A 186 11.23 8.64 -10.45
N ILE A 187 11.33 9.67 -11.30
CA ILE A 187 12.29 9.71 -12.41
C ILE A 187 13.66 10.20 -11.94
N TYR A 188 13.76 10.95 -10.85
CA TYR A 188 15.03 11.51 -10.37
C TYR A 188 16.02 10.38 -9.99
N PRO A 189 17.15 10.25 -10.71
CA PRO A 189 18.02 9.09 -10.56
C PRO A 189 18.86 9.17 -9.27
N ARG A 190 18.78 8.12 -8.44
CA ARG A 190 19.66 7.92 -7.28
C ARG A 190 20.87 7.06 -7.66
N TRP A 191 21.88 7.68 -8.27
CA TRP A 191 23.06 6.98 -8.80
C TRP A 191 23.79 6.09 -7.78
N LYS A 192 23.79 6.49 -6.50
CA LYS A 192 24.42 5.71 -5.42
C LYS A 192 23.78 4.32 -5.22
N ALA A 193 22.49 4.17 -5.55
CA ALA A 193 21.79 2.89 -5.39
C ALA A 193 22.16 1.85 -6.46
N LEU A 194 22.77 2.25 -7.59
CA LEU A 194 23.18 1.32 -8.65
C LEU A 194 24.39 0.45 -8.27
N LEU A 195 25.16 0.90 -7.28
CA LEU A 195 26.32 0.17 -6.75
C LEU A 195 25.89 -0.93 -5.77
N ASP A 196 24.62 -0.92 -5.35
CA ASP A 196 24.10 -1.92 -4.45
C ASP A 196 23.87 -3.25 -5.17
N VAL A 197 24.32 -4.34 -4.55
CA VAL A 197 24.25 -5.69 -5.14
C VAL A 197 22.79 -6.12 -5.26
N GLU A 198 21.94 -5.74 -4.31
CA GLU A 198 20.50 -6.07 -4.33
C GLU A 198 19.80 -5.51 -5.57
N VAL A 199 20.16 -4.28 -5.98
CA VAL A 199 19.57 -3.61 -7.15
C VAL A 199 19.99 -4.31 -8.45
N ASN A 200 21.22 -4.80 -8.52
CA ASN A 200 21.71 -5.53 -9.69
C ASN A 200 21.09 -6.93 -9.81
N VAL A 201 20.84 -7.63 -8.69
CA VAL A 201 20.17 -8.94 -8.68
C VAL A 201 18.70 -8.82 -9.09
N MET A 202 17.98 -7.77 -8.64
CA MET A 202 16.61 -7.52 -9.11
C MET A 202 16.56 -7.16 -10.59
N ARG A 203 17.58 -6.46 -11.12
CA ARG A 203 17.67 -6.08 -12.53
C ARG A 203 18.01 -7.26 -13.44
N PHE A 204 18.90 -8.13 -13.00
CA PHE A 204 19.31 -9.33 -13.72
C PHE A 204 19.12 -10.55 -12.82
N PRO A 205 17.88 -11.06 -12.68
CA PRO A 205 17.67 -12.32 -11.99
C PRO A 205 18.49 -13.38 -12.73
N SER A 206 19.50 -13.92 -12.06
CA SER A 206 20.36 -14.97 -12.60
C SER A 206 19.48 -16.15 -13.00
N VAL A 207 19.42 -16.41 -14.31
CA VAL A 207 18.74 -17.56 -14.93
C VAL A 207 19.50 -18.83 -14.60
#